data_AF-R1CCN6-F1
#
_entry.id   AF-R1CCN6-F1
#
_cell.length_a   1.000
_cell.length_b   1.000
_cell.length_c   1.000
_cell.angle_alpha   90.00
_cell.angle_beta   90.00
_cell.angle_gamma   90.00
#
_symmetry.space_group_name_H-M   'P 1'
#
loop_
_entity.id
_entity.type
_entity.pdbx_description
1 polymer ?
#
loop_
_entity_poly.entity_id
_entity_poly.type
_entity_poly.pdbx_seq_one_letter_code
_entity_poly.pdbx_strand_id
1 'polypeptide(L)'
;MKKEAIGRCPVCNHEMEVTKLHCNYCDTSLEGRFNLCKFCKLNDEQKHFVEVFIKNRGNIKEIEKELGISYPTVRNKLENVIEALGYTAKYSPKVDRKEILAKLSAGEISAEEAVKLLKE
;
A
#
# COMPACT_ATOMS: atom_id res chain seq x y z
N MET A 1 -2.49 10.85 -26.30
CA MET A 1 -2.18 10.25 -24.97
C MET A 1 -2.89 11.06 -23.90
N LYS A 2 -3.71 10.44 -23.04
CA LYS A 2 -4.26 11.13 -21.86
C LYS A 2 -3.13 11.30 -20.85
N LYS A 3 -2.85 12.53 -20.43
CA LYS A 3 -1.90 12.81 -19.34
C LYS A 3 -2.63 12.68 -18.02
N GLU A 4 -2.09 11.91 -17.08
CA GLU A 4 -2.63 11.86 -15.72
C GLU A 4 -2.34 13.16 -14.97
N ALA A 5 -3.20 13.50 -14.01
CA ALA A 5 -2.94 14.62 -13.11
C ALA A 5 -1.73 14.32 -12.23
N ILE A 6 -0.80 15.27 -12.14
CA ILE A 6 0.41 15.13 -11.34
C ILE A 6 0.06 15.35 -9.87
N GLY A 7 0.15 14.29 -9.06
CA GLY A 7 -0.13 14.28 -7.62
C GLY A 7 0.87 15.01 -6.73
N ARG A 8 2.12 15.09 -7.20
CA ARG A 8 3.25 15.61 -6.45
C ARG A 8 4.11 16.52 -7.30
N CYS A 9 4.60 17.60 -6.71
CA CYS A 9 5.44 18.56 -7.39
C CYS A 9 6.74 17.89 -7.88
N PRO A 10 7.07 17.90 -9.18
CA PRO A 10 8.30 17.27 -9.70
C PRO A 10 9.58 17.99 -9.24
N VAL A 11 9.47 19.17 -8.61
CA VAL A 11 10.60 19.95 -8.11
C VAL A 11 10.88 19.67 -6.64
N CYS A 12 9.85 19.65 -5.79
CA CYS A 12 10.00 19.55 -4.33
C CYS A 12 9.27 18.37 -3.69
N ASN A 13 8.61 17.53 -4.48
CA ASN A 13 7.88 16.33 -4.06
C ASN A 13 6.71 16.57 -3.05
N HIS A 14 6.32 17.82 -2.82
CA HIS A 14 5.15 18.17 -2.01
C HIS A 14 3.85 17.91 -2.77
N GLU A 15 2.74 17.79 -2.04
CA GLU A 15 1.42 17.56 -2.63
C GLU A 15 0.98 18.75 -3.50
N MET A 16 0.34 18.44 -4.63
CA MET A 16 -0.26 19.44 -5.52
C MET A 16 -1.77 19.55 -5.28
N GLU A 17 -2.29 20.78 -5.39
CA GLU A 17 -3.72 21.08 -5.39
C GLU A 17 -4.22 21.25 -6.83
N VAL A 18 -5.47 20.86 -7.09
CA VAL A 18 -6.17 21.23 -8.33
C VAL A 18 -6.79 22.60 -8.13
N THR A 19 -6.54 23.53 -9.05
CA THR A 19 -7.08 24.90 -8.99
C THR A 19 -8.29 25.12 -9.89
N LYS A 20 -8.45 24.26 -10.91
CA LYS A 20 -9.52 24.36 -11.91
C LYS A 20 -9.92 22.98 -12.43
N LEU A 21 -11.22 22.71 -12.44
CA LEU A 21 -11.83 21.52 -13.05
C LEU A 21 -12.73 21.97 -14.20
N HIS A 22 -12.71 21.24 -15.31
CA HIS A 22 -13.52 21.54 -16.48
C HIS A 22 -14.39 20.33 -16.86
N CYS A 23 -15.67 20.57 -17.08
CA CYS A 23 -16.63 19.55 -17.49
C CYS A 23 -16.81 19.59 -19.02
N ASN A 24 -16.30 18.59 -19.73
CA ASN A 24 -16.43 18.50 -21.20
C ASN A 24 -17.87 18.24 -21.69
N TYR A 25 -18.83 17.98 -20.80
CA TYR A 25 -20.23 17.71 -21.18
C TYR A 25 -21.09 18.96 -21.22
N CYS A 26 -20.87 19.91 -20.29
CA CYS A 26 -21.67 21.13 -20.18
C CYS A 26 -20.83 22.42 -20.18
N ASP A 27 -19.53 22.32 -20.49
CA ASP A 27 -18.54 23.39 -20.55
C ASP A 27 -18.34 24.22 -19.25
N THR A 28 -19.00 23.84 -18.16
CA THR A 28 -18.83 24.47 -16.85
C THR A 28 -17.41 24.27 -16.33
N SER A 29 -16.84 25.35 -15.78
CA SER A 29 -15.57 25.31 -15.06
C SER A 29 -15.78 25.61 -13.57
N LEU A 30 -15.16 24.81 -12.72
CA LEU A 30 -15.13 25.00 -11.27
C LEU A 30 -13.73 25.48 -10.88
N GLU A 31 -13.64 26.66 -10.28
CA GLU A 31 -12.40 27.25 -9.78
C GLU A 31 -12.41 27.25 -8.25
N GLY A 32 -11.28 26.89 -7.65
CA GLY A 32 -11.17 26.68 -6.21
C GLY A 32 -9.95 25.84 -5.88
N ARG A 33 -9.68 25.61 -4.60
CA ARG A 33 -8.60 24.70 -4.17
C ARG A 33 -9.19 23.34 -3.86
N PHE A 34 -8.85 22.35 -4.67
CA PHE A 34 -9.32 20.98 -4.51
C PHE A 34 -8.14 20.05 -4.23
N ASN A 35 -8.34 19.13 -3.29
CA ASN A 35 -7.39 18.06 -3.08
C ASN A 35 -7.51 17.02 -4.18
N LEU A 36 -6.37 16.50 -4.65
CA LEU A 36 -6.37 15.32 -5.50
C LEU A 36 -6.89 14.09 -4.74
N CYS A 37 -7.44 13.14 -5.49
CA CYS A 37 -7.93 11.89 -4.92
C CYS A 37 -6.80 11.15 -4.17
N LYS A 38 -7.13 10.36 -3.13
CA LYS A 38 -6.13 9.62 -2.35
C LYS A 38 -5.24 8.72 -3.22
N PHE A 39 -5.83 8.07 -4.23
CA PHE A 39 -5.13 7.21 -5.18
C PHE A 39 -4.23 7.98 -6.16
N CYS A 40 -4.56 9.24 -6.43
CA CYS A 40 -3.80 10.11 -7.32
C CYS A 40 -2.42 10.47 -6.72
N LYS A 41 -2.23 10.22 -5.42
CA LYS A 41 -0.98 10.44 -4.68
C LYS A 41 -0.06 9.22 -4.67
N LEU A 42 -0.55 8.06 -5.10
CA LEU A 42 0.24 6.82 -5.17
C LEU A 42 1.30 6.95 -6.26
N ASN A 43 2.49 6.42 -6.00
CA ASN A 43 3.52 6.29 -7.02
C ASN A 43 3.18 5.17 -8.02
N ASP A 44 3.95 5.06 -9.10
CA ASP A 44 3.64 4.10 -10.18
C ASP A 44 3.70 2.64 -9.72
N GLU A 45 4.62 2.30 -8.81
CA GLU A 45 4.73 0.95 -8.25
C GLU A 45 3.51 0.60 -7.40
N GLN A 46 3.05 1.53 -6.57
CA GLN A 46 1.86 1.38 -5.73
C GLN A 46 0.59 1.29 -6.59
N LYS A 47 0.46 2.11 -7.62
CA LYS A 47 -0.67 2.04 -8.57
C LYS A 47 -0.71 0.67 -9.26
N HIS A 48 0.43 0.19 -9.75
CA HIS A 48 0.53 -1.11 -10.38
C HIS A 48 0.15 -2.24 -9.42
N PHE A 49 0.63 -2.18 -8.18
CA PHE A 49 0.26 -3.17 -7.17
C PHE A 49 -1.25 -3.16 -6.88
N VAL A 50 -1.87 -1.99 -6.75
CA VAL A 50 -3.33 -1.87 -6.54
C VAL A 50 -4.12 -2.46 -7.71
N GLU A 51 -3.69 -2.20 -8.94
CA GLU A 51 -4.31 -2.76 -10.14
C GLU A 51 -4.27 -4.30 -10.13
N VAL A 52 -3.09 -4.88 -9.87
CA VAL A 52 -2.91 -6.34 -9.79
C VAL A 52 -3.69 -6.93 -8.62
N PHE A 53 -3.72 -6.25 -7.48
CA PHE A 53 -4.48 -6.68 -6.31
C PHE A 53 -5.98 -6.77 -6.61
N ILE A 54 -6.56 -5.73 -7.23
CA ILE A 54 -7.99 -5.69 -7.60
C ILE A 54 -8.29 -6.73 -8.69
N LYS A 55 -7.45 -6.82 -9.73
CA LYS A 55 -7.57 -7.80 -10.82
C LYS A 55 -7.66 -9.23 -10.28
N ASN A 56 -6.84 -9.54 -9.27
CA ASN A 56 -6.82 -10.84 -8.59
C ASN A 56 -7.79 -10.96 -7.42
N ARG A 57 -8.71 -9.99 -7.24
CA ARG A 57 -9.74 -9.98 -6.18
C ARG A 57 -9.14 -10.12 -4.77
N GLY A 58 -7.93 -9.61 -4.57
CA GLY A 58 -7.18 -9.73 -3.31
C GLY A 58 -6.65 -11.14 -3.00
N ASN A 59 -6.66 -12.08 -3.97
CA ASN A 59 -6.09 -13.41 -3.76
C ASN A 59 -4.57 -13.35 -3.76
N ILE A 60 -3.98 -13.40 -2.57
CA ILE A 60 -2.53 -13.27 -2.38
C ILE A 60 -1.73 -14.31 -3.16
N LYS A 61 -2.21 -15.56 -3.28
CA LYS A 61 -1.50 -16.62 -4.02
C LYS A 61 -1.41 -16.32 -5.52
N GLU A 62 -2.48 -15.79 -6.10
CA GLU A 62 -2.47 -15.40 -7.52
C GLU A 62 -1.59 -14.16 -7.73
N ILE A 63 -1.58 -13.23 -6.77
CA ILE A 63 -0.71 -12.04 -6.81
C ILE A 63 0.77 -12.44 -6.71
N GLU A 64 1.13 -13.36 -5.81
CA GLU A 64 2.49 -13.93 -5.71
C GLU A 64 2.94 -14.51 -7.05
N LYS A 65 2.06 -15.30 -7.70
CA LYS A 65 2.33 -15.94 -8.98
C LYS A 65 2.45 -14.93 -10.12
N GLU A 66 1.57 -13.94 -10.18
CA GLU A 66 1.57 -12.92 -11.24
C GLU A 66 2.78 -11.97 -11.14
N LEU A 67 3.13 -11.57 -9.92
CA LEU A 67 4.26 -10.66 -9.68
C LEU A 67 5.60 -11.38 -9.52
N GLY A 68 5.61 -12.71 -9.37
CA GLY A 68 6.83 -13.49 -9.14
C GLY A 68 7.52 -13.18 -7.82
N ILE A 69 6.75 -12.82 -6.78
CA ILE A 69 7.28 -12.40 -5.47
C ILE A 69 6.75 -13.27 -4.34
N SER A 70 7.48 -13.28 -3.22
CA SER A 70 7.11 -14.05 -2.04
C SER A 70 5.90 -13.46 -1.30
N TYR A 71 5.17 -14.30 -0.58
CA TYR A 71 4.07 -13.89 0.30
C TYR A 71 4.41 -12.72 1.24
N PRO A 72 5.56 -12.70 1.96
CA PRO A 72 5.99 -11.54 2.73
C PRO A 72 6.11 -10.26 1.90
N THR A 73 6.60 -10.36 0.65
CA THR A 73 6.73 -9.21 -0.24
C THR A 73 5.36 -8.66 -0.66
N VAL A 74 4.38 -9.52 -0.95
CA VAL A 74 3.01 -9.07 -1.26
C VAL A 74 2.39 -8.34 -0.07
N ARG A 75 2.55 -8.88 1.15
CA ARG A 75 2.09 -8.20 2.37
C ARG A 75 2.75 -6.84 2.56
N ASN A 76 4.08 -6.76 2.45
CA ASN A 76 4.79 -5.49 2.62
C ASN A 76 4.34 -4.43 1.60
N LYS A 77 4.09 -4.83 0.35
CA LYS A 77 3.53 -3.93 -0.67
C LYS A 77 2.11 -3.47 -0.32
N LEU A 78 1.27 -4.36 0.20
CA LEU A 78 -0.08 -4.01 0.66
C LEU A 78 -0.04 -3.00 1.80
N GLU A 79 0.78 -3.24 2.82
CA GLU A 79 0.94 -2.29 3.94
C GLU A 79 1.45 -0.93 3.46
N ASN A 80 2.43 -0.92 2.55
CA ASN A 80 2.94 0.32 1.97
C ASN A 80 1.85 1.14 1.24
N VAL A 81 0.94 0.47 0.52
CA VAL A 81 -0.21 1.14 -0.11
C VAL A 81 -1.21 1.64 0.94
N ILE A 82 -1.50 0.85 1.97
CA ILE A 82 -2.41 1.22 3.07
C ILE A 82 -1.92 2.51 3.75
N GLU A 83 -0.63 2.56 4.08
CA GLU A 83 0.02 3.75 4.65
C GLU A 83 -0.02 4.94 3.69
N ALA A 84 0.29 4.75 2.41
CA ALA A 84 0.25 5.81 1.41
C ALA A 84 -1.16 6.39 1.19
N LEU A 85 -2.21 5.60 1.45
CA LEU A 85 -3.60 6.04 1.42
C LEU A 85 -4.04 6.76 2.72
N GLY A 86 -3.13 6.92 3.68
CA GLY A 86 -3.35 7.62 4.95
C GLY A 86 -4.11 6.79 5.98
N TYR A 87 -4.15 5.46 5.80
CA TYR A 87 -4.67 4.57 6.84
C TYR A 87 -3.52 4.21 7.76
N THR A 88 -3.68 4.48 9.05
CA THR A 88 -2.79 3.90 10.05
C THR A 88 -3.01 2.40 10.02
N ALA A 89 -2.02 1.67 9.52
CA ALA A 89 -1.95 0.24 9.72
C ALA A 89 -1.94 0.00 11.23
N LYS A 90 -3.12 -0.22 11.84
CA LYS A 90 -3.23 -0.98 13.09
C LYS A 90 -2.94 -2.45 12.79
N TYR A 91 -1.87 -2.70 12.05
CA TYR A 91 -1.29 -4.02 11.94
C TYR A 91 -0.46 -4.18 13.21
N SER A 92 -1.07 -4.74 14.25
CA SER A 92 -0.26 -5.54 15.16
C SER A 92 0.35 -6.63 14.28
N PRO A 93 1.70 -6.79 14.24
CA PRO A 93 2.27 -7.93 13.58
C PRO A 93 1.58 -9.14 14.18
N LYS A 94 0.77 -9.87 13.39
CA LYS A 94 0.40 -11.23 13.78
C LYS A 94 1.72 -11.95 13.77
N VAL A 95 2.31 -12.00 14.96
CA VAL A 95 3.51 -12.72 15.30
C VAL A 95 3.53 -14.01 14.48
N ASP A 96 4.47 -14.12 13.55
CA ASP A 96 4.55 -15.29 12.71
C ASP A 96 4.99 -16.44 13.60
N ARG A 97 3.99 -17.21 14.08
CA ARG A 97 4.22 -18.33 15.00
C ARG A 97 5.27 -19.29 14.45
N LYS A 98 5.41 -19.41 13.12
CA LYS A 98 6.44 -20.24 12.51
C LYS A 98 7.84 -19.67 12.73
N GLU A 99 8.01 -18.36 12.69
CA GLU A 99 9.32 -17.72 12.94
C GLU A 99 9.73 -17.88 14.40
N ILE A 100 8.80 -17.74 15.36
CA ILE A 100 9.10 -18.00 16.77
C ILE A 100 9.47 -19.47 17.00
N LEU A 101 8.71 -20.40 16.43
CA LEU A 101 9.00 -21.83 16.57
C LEU A 101 10.33 -22.19 15.91
N ALA A 102 10.71 -21.52 14.82
CA ALA A 102 12.02 -21.67 14.19
C ALA A 102 13.15 -21.16 15.09
N LYS A 103 13.02 -19.94 15.67
CA LYS A 103 14.00 -19.38 16.61
C LYS A 103 14.16 -20.23 17.88
N LEU A 104 13.06 -20.77 18.40
CA LEU A 104 13.07 -21.70 19.53
C LEU A 104 13.79 -23.01 19.17
N SER A 105 13.52 -23.57 17.98
CA SER A 105 14.17 -24.79 17.50
C SER A 105 15.67 -24.60 17.22
N ALA A 106 16.06 -23.38 16.81
CA ALA A 106 17.45 -22.99 16.61
C ALA A 106 18.18 -22.63 17.92
N GLY A 107 17.47 -22.53 19.05
CA GLY A 107 18.04 -22.14 20.35
C GLY A 107 18.36 -20.65 20.47
N GLU A 108 17.85 -19.81 19.56
CA GLU A 108 18.08 -18.36 19.57
C GLU A 108 17.25 -17.63 20.64
N ILE A 109 16.16 -18.26 21.10
CA ILE A 109 15.28 -17.75 22.16
C ILE A 109 14.92 -18.87 23.14
N SER A 110 14.61 -18.52 24.38
CA SER A 110 14.16 -19.48 25.38
C SER A 110 12.68 -19.87 25.19
N ALA A 111 12.27 -20.98 25.79
CA ALA A 111 10.85 -21.39 25.80
C ALA A 111 9.95 -20.33 26.47
N GLU A 112 10.46 -19.62 27.47
CA GLU A 112 9.74 -18.56 28.18
C GLU A 112 9.57 -17.31 27.30
N GLU A 113 10.61 -16.94 26.55
CA GLU A 113 10.57 -15.85 25.57
C GLU A 113 9.62 -16.16 24.42
N ALA A 114 9.66 -17.40 23.90
CA ALA A 114 8.74 -17.86 22.87
C ALA A 114 7.27 -17.78 23.34
N VAL A 115 6.98 -18.19 24.58
CA VAL A 115 5.62 -18.13 25.16
C VAL A 115 5.14 -16.70 25.32
N LYS A 116 6.02 -15.76 25.69
CA LYS A 116 5.69 -14.35 25.81
C LYS A 116 5.36 -13.74 24.45
N LEU A 117 6.21 -13.98 23.46
CA LEU A 117 6.02 -13.51 22.09
C LEU A 117 4.77 -14.13 21.41
N LEU A 118 4.36 -15.34 21.79
CA LEU A 118 3.14 -15.99 21.24
C LEU A 118 1.81 -15.55 21.88
N LYS A 119 1.86 -14.83 23.01
CA LYS A 119 0.70 -14.35 23.77
C LYS A 119 0.31 -12.90 23.46
N GLU A 120 1.19 -12.14 22.80
CA GLU A 120 0.90 -10.83 22.17
C GLU A 120 0.26 -11.01 20.79
#